data_AF-A0A3M0YY22-F1
#
_entry.id   AF-A0A3M0YY22-F1
#
_cell.length_a   1.000
_cell.length_b   1.000
_cell.length_c   1.000
_cell.angle_alpha   90.00
_cell.angle_beta   90.00
_cell.angle_gamma   90.00
#
_symmetry.space_group_name_H-M   'P 1'
#
loop_
_entity.id
_entity.type
_entity.pdbx_description
1 polymer ?
#
loop_
_entity_poly.entity_id
_entity_poly.type
_entity_poly.pdbx_seq_one_letter_code
_entity_poly.pdbx_strand_id
1 'polypeptide(L)'
;PEFRLSDDWITRQLEVRDLLCHRSGLATFMGDLLWYRTRYTDEEVMRRMRFLPIERDFRSEYGYQNNMYMVAGLIIERATGMSWERFVRDRLLLPLDMTHTRTSNDSLRATDPLAWPHIDGRRIEPHDFNATKPAASLFASVDDLTHWVQMWLDEGLFADRRILPKGSIETLTSPQTIMHVNGFERALGTHFKAYALGWRLFDLAGKMVVEHDGGMPGYISKVTLVPEAGLGIIILNNGMDFFVNSALRYEILQRVLGTDAPRDFIGQYARFRKNYLQRKAEQEARRLASRVEGTHPSLPDDAWTGVYEDQWYGKAIVGQKKDGSLVLTFEPAAEVFTGPLTHWHYNTFRVDFRDPFLTFGLVNFELDAYGKPVGFTIDLPSDDFHFDKLHFRKVE
;
A
#
# COMPACT_ATOMS: atom_id res chain seq x y z
N PRO A 1 9.45 -5.51 -25.14
CA PRO A 1 8.76 -5.67 -23.85
C PRO A 1 8.44 -4.31 -23.22
N GLU A 2 7.15 -4.10 -22.92
CA GLU A 2 6.61 -2.86 -22.31
C GLU A 2 6.98 -2.77 -20.82
N PHE A 3 6.96 -3.88 -20.09
CA PHE A 3 7.43 -3.98 -18.71
C PHE A 3 8.96 -4.08 -18.64
N ARG A 4 9.58 -3.27 -17.77
CA ARG A 4 11.01 -3.32 -17.40
C ARG A 4 11.22 -2.83 -15.97
N LEU A 5 12.20 -3.41 -15.28
CA LEU A 5 12.79 -2.85 -14.06
C LEU A 5 14.14 -2.18 -14.38
N SER A 6 14.73 -1.52 -13.39
CA SER A 6 16.03 -0.85 -13.56
C SER A 6 17.19 -1.82 -13.77
N ASP A 7 17.06 -3.07 -13.30
CA ASP A 7 17.99 -4.15 -13.58
C ASP A 7 17.52 -5.00 -14.76
N ASP A 8 18.35 -5.07 -15.79
CA ASP A 8 18.11 -5.79 -17.04
C ASP A 8 18.08 -7.32 -16.88
N TRP A 9 18.86 -7.87 -15.94
CA TRP A 9 18.88 -9.30 -15.68
C TRP A 9 17.62 -9.72 -14.93
N ILE A 10 17.24 -8.99 -13.86
CA ILE A 10 15.97 -9.22 -13.15
C ILE A 10 14.81 -9.11 -14.13
N THR A 11 14.78 -8.07 -14.97
CA THR A 11 13.73 -7.89 -15.98
C THR A 11 13.54 -9.12 -16.88
N ARG A 12 14.63 -9.80 -17.26
CA ARG A 12 14.58 -11.01 -18.11
C ARG A 12 14.21 -12.29 -17.36
N GLN A 13 14.43 -12.32 -16.04
CA GLN A 13 14.24 -13.51 -15.21
C GLN A 13 12.96 -13.45 -14.37
N LEU A 14 12.30 -12.30 -14.30
CA LEU A 14 11.08 -12.12 -13.52
C LEU A 14 9.92 -12.95 -14.10
N GLU A 15 9.32 -13.79 -13.26
CA GLU A 15 8.18 -14.63 -13.61
C GLU A 15 6.90 -14.16 -12.90
N VAL A 16 5.72 -14.51 -13.44
CA VAL A 16 4.41 -14.23 -12.79
C VAL A 16 4.40 -14.63 -11.32
N ARG A 17 5.04 -15.75 -10.99
CA ARG A 17 5.19 -16.24 -9.62
C ARG A 17 5.90 -15.23 -8.71
N ASP A 18 6.96 -14.59 -9.20
CA ASP A 18 7.75 -13.61 -8.45
C ASP A 18 6.96 -12.34 -8.14
N LEU A 19 6.03 -11.95 -9.04
CA LEU A 19 5.11 -10.84 -8.83
C LEU A 19 4.15 -11.15 -7.67
N LEU A 20 3.55 -12.34 -7.71
CA LEU A 20 2.50 -12.74 -6.76
C LEU A 20 3.04 -13.02 -5.34
N CYS A 21 4.34 -13.29 -5.20
CA CYS A 21 4.98 -13.53 -3.92
C CYS A 21 6.05 -12.49 -3.50
N HIS A 22 6.00 -11.28 -4.08
CA HIS A 22 6.71 -10.10 -3.58
C HIS A 22 8.23 -10.26 -3.46
N ARG A 23 8.87 -10.78 -4.51
CA ARG A 23 10.32 -11.08 -4.52
C ARG A 23 11.05 -10.57 -5.76
N SER A 24 10.57 -9.45 -6.32
CA SER A 24 11.10 -8.85 -7.55
C SER A 24 12.41 -8.08 -7.38
N GLY A 25 12.86 -7.86 -6.13
CA GLY A 25 14.04 -7.05 -5.81
C GLY A 25 13.74 -5.59 -5.43
N LEU A 26 12.49 -5.12 -5.57
CA LEU A 26 12.10 -3.83 -5.01
C LEU A 26 11.80 -3.96 -3.51
N ALA A 27 12.01 -2.87 -2.76
CA ALA A 27 11.60 -2.77 -1.36
C ALA A 27 10.07 -2.69 -1.22
N THR A 28 9.57 -2.98 -0.01
CA THR A 28 8.15 -2.83 0.33
C THR A 28 7.64 -1.43 -0.02
N PHE A 29 6.54 -1.35 -0.77
CA PHE A 29 5.87 -0.16 -1.30
C PHE A 29 6.69 0.72 -2.26
N MET A 30 7.84 0.24 -2.72
CA MET A 30 8.64 0.96 -3.70
C MET A 30 7.87 1.11 -5.03
N GLY A 31 7.67 2.37 -5.42
CA GLY A 31 6.91 2.75 -6.60
C GLY A 31 5.43 3.00 -6.37
N ASP A 32 4.92 2.95 -5.14
CA ASP A 32 3.49 3.21 -4.89
C ASP A 32 3.07 4.67 -5.16
N LEU A 33 4.02 5.60 -5.03
CA LEU A 33 3.84 6.98 -5.47
C LEU A 33 3.60 7.13 -6.98
N LEU A 34 3.86 6.11 -7.80
CA LEU A 34 3.56 6.17 -9.24
C LEU A 34 2.05 6.09 -9.51
N TRP A 35 1.29 5.38 -8.70
CA TRP A 35 -0.15 5.18 -8.93
C TRP A 35 -1.02 5.90 -7.90
N TYR A 36 -0.52 6.13 -6.68
CA TYR A 36 -1.32 6.75 -5.64
C TYR A 36 -1.67 8.20 -5.98
N ARG A 37 -2.96 8.45 -6.21
CA ARG A 37 -3.53 9.78 -6.54
C ARG A 37 -2.98 10.41 -7.82
N THR A 38 -2.20 9.69 -8.61
CA THR A 38 -1.67 10.21 -9.87
C THR A 38 -2.71 10.08 -10.98
N ARG A 39 -2.54 10.87 -12.03
CA ARG A 39 -3.30 10.73 -13.29
C ARG A 39 -2.58 9.84 -14.30
N TYR A 40 -1.60 9.06 -13.87
CA TYR A 40 -0.90 8.14 -14.77
C TYR A 40 -1.80 6.97 -15.16
N THR A 41 -1.66 6.54 -16.41
CA THR A 41 -2.24 5.28 -16.89
C THR A 41 -1.40 4.11 -16.39
N ASP A 42 -1.96 2.90 -16.39
CA ASP A 42 -1.20 1.67 -16.10
C ASP A 42 0.06 1.53 -16.98
N GLU A 43 -0.01 1.95 -18.24
CA GLU A 43 1.12 1.97 -19.17
C GLU A 43 2.24 2.93 -18.69
N GLU A 44 1.88 4.12 -18.22
CA GLU A 44 2.85 5.09 -17.73
C GLU A 44 3.46 4.66 -16.40
N VAL A 45 2.67 4.09 -15.49
CA VAL A 45 3.19 3.49 -14.24
C VAL A 45 4.19 2.38 -14.59
N MET A 46 3.80 1.44 -15.46
CA MET A 46 4.67 0.34 -15.91
C MET A 46 5.96 0.85 -16.57
N ARG A 47 5.87 1.89 -17.42
CA ARG A 47 7.04 2.50 -18.07
C ARG A 47 7.99 3.11 -17.04
N ARG A 48 7.47 3.75 -16.00
CA ARG A 48 8.25 4.40 -14.94
C ARG A 48 8.90 3.41 -13.98
N MET A 49 8.36 2.20 -13.83
CA MET A 49 8.96 1.14 -12.99
C MET A 49 10.41 0.81 -13.37
N ARG A 50 10.82 1.08 -14.62
CA ARG A 50 12.21 0.91 -15.08
C ARG A 50 13.24 1.80 -14.38
N PHE A 51 12.78 2.80 -13.64
CA PHE A 51 13.62 3.75 -12.92
C PHE A 51 13.59 3.51 -11.41
N LEU A 52 12.77 2.58 -10.92
CA LEU A 52 12.70 2.25 -9.50
C LEU A 52 13.99 1.54 -9.05
N PRO A 53 14.56 1.91 -7.89
CA PRO A 53 15.77 1.28 -7.39
C PRO A 53 15.49 -0.16 -6.93
N ILE A 54 16.40 -1.08 -7.29
CA ILE A 54 16.45 -2.42 -6.71
C ILE A 54 17.17 -2.32 -5.36
N GLU A 55 16.47 -2.60 -4.27
CA GLU A 55 16.97 -2.49 -2.90
C GLU A 55 16.96 -3.83 -2.14
N ARG A 56 16.43 -4.88 -2.77
CA ARG A 56 16.29 -6.23 -2.21
C ARG A 56 16.95 -7.24 -3.13
N ASP A 57 17.48 -8.30 -2.53
CA ASP A 57 18.05 -9.40 -3.29
C ASP A 57 16.93 -10.18 -4.03
N PHE A 58 17.02 -10.23 -5.35
CA PHE A 58 16.04 -10.90 -6.20
C PHE A 58 15.79 -12.34 -5.75
N ARG A 59 14.51 -12.71 -5.56
CA ARG A 59 14.02 -14.02 -5.07
C ARG A 59 14.44 -14.42 -3.65
N SER A 60 15.43 -13.76 -3.05
CA SER A 60 15.94 -14.07 -1.71
C SER A 60 15.22 -13.28 -0.61
N GLU A 61 14.80 -12.04 -0.91
CA GLU A 61 14.18 -11.14 0.05
C GLU A 61 12.75 -10.77 -0.33
N TYR A 62 11.94 -10.52 0.70
CA TYR A 62 10.56 -10.07 0.58
C TYR A 62 10.50 -8.54 0.52
N GLY A 63 9.76 -8.01 -0.47
CA GLY A 63 9.35 -6.61 -0.55
C GLY A 63 7.94 -6.52 -1.11
N TYR A 64 6.96 -6.12 -0.29
CA TYR A 64 5.55 -6.08 -0.69
C TYR A 64 5.28 -4.98 -1.73
N GLN A 65 4.64 -5.31 -2.84
CA GLN A 65 4.55 -4.42 -4.00
C GLN A 65 3.15 -4.42 -4.62
N ASN A 66 2.42 -3.30 -4.48
CA ASN A 66 1.12 -3.14 -5.12
C ASN A 66 1.26 -3.03 -6.66
N ASN A 67 2.29 -2.34 -7.13
CA ASN A 67 2.58 -2.21 -8.56
C ASN A 67 2.84 -3.55 -9.27
N MET A 68 3.32 -4.59 -8.57
CA MET A 68 3.47 -5.93 -9.15
C MET A 68 2.12 -6.64 -9.32
N TYR A 69 1.14 -6.34 -8.47
CA TYR A 69 -0.24 -6.81 -8.66
C TYR A 69 -0.93 -6.09 -9.80
N MET A 70 -0.67 -4.79 -10.00
CA MET A 70 -1.09 -4.07 -11.21
C MET A 70 -0.58 -4.78 -12.48
N VAL A 71 0.72 -5.11 -12.53
CA VAL A 71 1.29 -5.86 -13.66
C VAL A 71 0.66 -7.24 -13.82
N ALA A 72 0.38 -7.96 -12.72
CA ALA A 72 -0.33 -9.24 -12.78
C ALA A 72 -1.73 -9.10 -13.39
N GLY A 73 -2.45 -8.00 -13.11
CA GLY A 73 -3.72 -7.69 -13.76
C GLY A 73 -3.56 -7.48 -15.27
N LEU A 74 -2.57 -6.69 -15.70
CA LEU A 74 -2.28 -6.48 -17.13
C LEU A 74 -1.95 -7.80 -17.85
N ILE A 75 -1.29 -8.74 -17.17
CA ILE A 75 -1.02 -10.08 -17.71
C ILE A 75 -2.33 -10.84 -17.98
N ILE A 76 -3.31 -10.75 -17.06
CA ILE A 76 -4.65 -11.33 -17.26
C ILE A 76 -5.29 -10.71 -18.51
N GLU A 77 -5.22 -9.40 -18.67
CA GLU A 77 -5.83 -8.72 -19.82
C GLU A 77 -5.19 -9.17 -21.14
N ARG A 78 -3.86 -9.21 -21.21
CA ARG A 78 -3.14 -9.64 -22.41
C ARG A 78 -3.37 -11.12 -22.73
N ALA A 79 -3.47 -11.96 -21.71
CA ALA A 79 -3.68 -13.40 -21.91
C ALA A 79 -5.12 -13.75 -22.33
N THR A 80 -6.10 -12.94 -21.93
CA THR A 80 -7.52 -13.29 -22.06
C THR A 80 -8.30 -12.39 -23.03
N GLY A 81 -7.79 -11.19 -23.31
CA GLY A 81 -8.51 -10.13 -24.04
C GLY A 81 -9.68 -9.52 -23.26
N MET A 82 -9.83 -9.83 -21.97
CA MET A 82 -10.84 -9.24 -21.07
C MET A 82 -10.17 -8.19 -20.19
N SER A 83 -10.88 -7.10 -19.85
CA SER A 83 -10.39 -6.24 -18.76
C SER A 83 -10.30 -7.03 -17.46
N TRP A 84 -9.40 -6.62 -16.56
CA TRP A 84 -9.24 -7.29 -15.26
C TRP A 84 -10.57 -7.34 -14.49
N GLU A 85 -11.32 -6.24 -14.45
CA GLU A 85 -12.61 -6.16 -13.76
C GLU A 85 -13.61 -7.17 -14.33
N ARG A 86 -13.69 -7.25 -15.66
CA ARG A 86 -14.59 -8.18 -16.33
C ARG A 86 -14.18 -9.62 -16.04
N PHE A 87 -12.88 -9.91 -16.09
CA PHE A 87 -12.36 -11.24 -15.79
C PHE A 87 -12.69 -11.64 -14.35
N VAL A 88 -12.39 -10.80 -13.37
CA VAL A 88 -12.68 -11.07 -11.95
C VAL A 88 -14.19 -11.24 -11.73
N ARG A 89 -15.01 -10.36 -12.29
CA ARG A 89 -16.48 -10.46 -12.19
C ARG A 89 -16.99 -11.78 -12.77
N ASP A 90 -16.65 -12.07 -14.03
CA ASP A 90 -17.26 -13.18 -14.78
C ASP A 90 -16.69 -14.55 -14.36
N ARG A 91 -15.42 -14.61 -13.94
CA ARG A 91 -14.72 -15.87 -13.62
C ARG A 91 -14.63 -16.18 -12.14
N LEU A 92 -14.81 -15.19 -11.27
CA LEU A 92 -14.70 -15.37 -9.82
C LEU A 92 -15.97 -14.93 -9.09
N LEU A 93 -16.37 -13.65 -9.21
CA LEU A 93 -17.45 -13.09 -8.37
C LEU A 93 -18.83 -13.70 -8.69
N LEU A 94 -19.25 -13.70 -9.96
CA LEU A 94 -20.54 -14.28 -10.35
C LEU A 94 -20.62 -15.79 -10.07
N PRO A 95 -19.58 -16.59 -10.35
CA PRO A 95 -19.59 -18.00 -9.98
C PRO A 95 -19.70 -18.28 -8.47
N LEU A 96 -19.25 -17.35 -7.63
CA LEU A 96 -19.32 -17.39 -6.16
C LEU A 96 -20.57 -16.70 -5.58
N ASP A 97 -21.49 -16.25 -6.43
CA ASP A 97 -22.68 -15.49 -5.99
C ASP A 97 -22.34 -14.21 -5.18
N MET A 98 -21.19 -13.59 -5.47
CA MET A 98 -20.74 -12.34 -4.84
C MET A 98 -21.31 -11.12 -5.58
N THR A 99 -22.64 -11.02 -5.64
CA THR A 99 -23.34 -10.05 -6.52
C THR A 99 -23.31 -8.62 -6.00
N HIS A 100 -22.97 -8.41 -4.73
CA HIS A 100 -22.82 -7.09 -4.12
C HIS A 100 -21.39 -6.55 -4.23
N THR A 101 -20.43 -7.40 -4.56
CA THR A 101 -19.03 -7.03 -4.73
C THR A 101 -18.83 -6.17 -5.97
N ARG A 102 -17.98 -5.16 -5.84
CA ARG A 102 -17.62 -4.20 -6.88
C ARG A 102 -16.13 -4.26 -7.11
N THR A 103 -15.72 -4.23 -8.37
CA THR A 103 -14.31 -4.39 -8.76
C THR A 103 -13.52 -3.10 -8.65
N SER A 104 -14.16 -1.95 -8.47
CA SER A 104 -13.52 -0.64 -8.32
C SER A 104 -14.52 0.43 -7.88
N ASN A 105 -14.03 1.57 -7.41
CA ASN A 105 -14.84 2.69 -6.95
C ASN A 105 -15.69 3.32 -8.09
N ASP A 106 -15.18 3.33 -9.32
CA ASP A 106 -15.90 3.75 -10.53
C ASP A 106 -17.16 2.90 -10.83
N SER A 107 -17.24 1.68 -10.26
CA SER A 107 -18.42 0.82 -10.35
C SER A 107 -19.43 1.03 -9.22
N LEU A 108 -19.11 1.88 -8.25
CA LEU A 108 -20.02 2.28 -7.17
C LEU A 108 -21.06 3.26 -7.68
N ARG A 109 -22.30 3.10 -7.20
CA ARG A 109 -23.41 4.04 -7.43
C ARG A 109 -23.67 4.82 -6.16
N ALA A 110 -24.17 6.04 -6.28
CA ALA A 110 -24.56 6.85 -5.12
C ALA A 110 -25.61 6.17 -4.21
N THR A 111 -26.34 5.19 -4.74
CA THR A 111 -27.36 4.40 -4.02
C THR A 111 -26.82 3.10 -3.42
N ASP A 112 -25.57 2.73 -3.69
CA ASP A 112 -25.00 1.50 -3.14
C ASP A 112 -24.87 1.63 -1.61
N PRO A 113 -25.19 0.58 -0.83
CA PRO A 113 -25.10 0.61 0.63
C PRO A 113 -23.65 0.50 1.09
N LEU A 114 -22.88 1.57 0.90
CA LEU A 114 -21.47 1.64 1.22
C LEU A 114 -21.24 2.03 2.69
N ALA A 115 -20.39 1.27 3.38
CA ALA A 115 -19.79 1.74 4.63
C ALA A 115 -18.76 2.82 4.30
N TRP A 116 -19.09 4.10 4.45
CA TRP A 116 -18.20 5.20 4.05
C TRP A 116 -16.86 5.18 4.80
N PRO A 117 -15.73 5.51 4.14
CA PRO A 117 -14.40 5.52 4.77
C PRO A 117 -14.23 6.70 5.73
N HIS A 118 -13.49 6.50 6.82
CA HIS A 118 -13.19 7.56 7.80
C HIS A 118 -11.70 7.71 8.12
N ILE A 119 -11.22 8.95 8.15
CA ILE A 119 -9.90 9.32 8.69
C ILE A 119 -10.14 10.23 9.89
N ASP A 120 -9.56 9.89 11.05
CA ASP A 120 -9.71 10.63 12.30
C ASP A 120 -11.18 10.95 12.67
N GLY A 121 -12.06 9.98 12.43
CA GLY A 121 -13.50 10.10 12.68
C GLY A 121 -14.26 10.95 11.66
N ARG A 122 -13.60 11.48 10.64
CA ARG A 122 -14.21 12.26 9.55
C ARG A 122 -14.43 11.37 8.34
N ARG A 123 -15.65 11.39 7.83
CA ARG A 123 -15.99 10.74 6.55
C ARG A 123 -15.18 11.38 5.41
N ILE A 124 -14.64 10.53 4.54
CA ILE A 124 -13.99 10.93 3.28
C ILE A 124 -14.66 10.21 2.10
N GLU A 125 -14.34 10.62 0.88
CA GLU A 125 -14.73 9.89 -0.32
C GLU A 125 -13.81 8.67 -0.55
N PRO A 126 -14.33 7.55 -1.08
CA PRO A 126 -13.52 6.40 -1.46
C PRO A 126 -12.38 6.79 -2.41
N HIS A 127 -11.23 6.15 -2.23
CA HIS A 127 -10.09 6.34 -3.12
C HIS A 127 -10.39 5.83 -4.53
N ASP A 128 -9.85 6.53 -5.53
CA ASP A 128 -9.91 6.14 -6.94
C ASP A 128 -8.65 5.38 -7.33
N PHE A 129 -8.83 4.14 -7.79
CA PHE A 129 -7.76 3.21 -8.13
C PHE A 129 -7.50 3.14 -9.64
N ASN A 130 -7.73 4.23 -10.38
CA ASN A 130 -7.55 4.26 -11.84
C ASN A 130 -6.29 3.52 -12.33
N ALA A 131 -5.13 3.75 -11.70
CA ALA A 131 -3.98 2.87 -11.82
C ALA A 131 -3.90 1.94 -10.59
N THR A 132 -3.60 0.65 -10.80
CA THR A 132 -3.42 -0.36 -9.71
C THR A 132 -4.71 -0.98 -9.14
N LYS A 133 -5.83 -0.96 -9.88
CA LYS A 133 -7.06 -1.72 -9.52
C LYS A 133 -6.80 -3.16 -9.04
N PRO A 134 -5.98 -3.98 -9.75
CA PRO A 134 -5.75 -5.37 -9.38
C PRO A 134 -5.16 -5.61 -7.98
N ALA A 135 -4.57 -4.58 -7.35
CA ALA A 135 -3.98 -4.71 -6.02
C ALA A 135 -4.97 -4.41 -4.88
N ALA A 136 -5.97 -3.53 -5.09
CA ALA A 136 -6.66 -2.91 -3.97
C ALA A 136 -8.11 -2.44 -4.21
N SER A 137 -8.70 -2.64 -5.38
CA SER A 137 -9.96 -1.96 -5.74
C SER A 137 -11.26 -2.74 -5.45
N LEU A 138 -11.21 -3.91 -4.81
CA LEU A 138 -12.42 -4.68 -4.49
C LEU A 138 -13.17 -4.07 -3.29
N PHE A 139 -14.45 -3.77 -3.48
CA PHE A 139 -15.39 -3.41 -2.41
C PHE A 139 -16.37 -4.56 -2.23
N ALA A 140 -16.35 -5.21 -1.07
CA ALA A 140 -17.16 -6.39 -0.77
C ALA A 140 -17.81 -6.30 0.62
N SER A 141 -18.92 -7.01 0.79
CA SER A 141 -19.55 -7.24 2.10
C SER A 141 -18.96 -8.48 2.78
N VAL A 142 -19.21 -8.63 4.07
CA VAL A 142 -18.87 -9.88 4.78
C VAL A 142 -19.65 -11.07 4.22
N ASP A 143 -20.90 -10.85 3.80
CA ASP A 143 -21.74 -11.90 3.21
C ASP A 143 -21.12 -12.45 1.92
N ASP A 144 -20.76 -11.58 0.98
CA ASP A 144 -20.09 -11.97 -0.26
C ASP A 144 -18.72 -12.63 0.02
N LEU A 145 -17.92 -12.04 0.92
CA LEU A 145 -16.62 -12.62 1.27
C LEU A 145 -16.74 -13.99 1.94
N THR A 146 -17.87 -14.30 2.58
CA THR A 146 -18.10 -15.63 3.18
C THR A 146 -18.16 -16.70 2.09
N HIS A 147 -18.75 -16.42 0.93
CA HIS A 147 -18.76 -17.35 -0.21
C HIS A 147 -17.35 -17.60 -0.74
N TRP A 148 -16.55 -16.53 -0.86
CA TRP A 148 -15.15 -16.65 -1.27
C TRP A 148 -14.32 -17.44 -0.27
N VAL A 149 -14.48 -17.18 1.04
CA VAL A 149 -13.81 -17.92 2.12
C VAL A 149 -14.21 -19.40 2.13
N GLN A 150 -15.49 -19.71 1.94
CA GLN A 150 -15.95 -21.10 1.81
C GLN A 150 -15.26 -21.79 0.64
N MET A 151 -15.09 -21.11 -0.49
CA MET A 151 -14.36 -21.65 -1.64
C MET A 151 -12.91 -21.99 -1.34
N TRP A 152 -12.22 -21.17 -0.55
CA TRP A 152 -10.86 -21.48 -0.11
C TRP A 152 -10.81 -22.70 0.82
N LEU A 153 -11.76 -22.80 1.75
CA LEU A 153 -11.81 -23.90 2.72
C LEU A 153 -12.24 -25.23 2.09
N ASP A 154 -13.06 -25.19 1.03
CA ASP A 154 -13.57 -26.37 0.31
C ASP A 154 -12.75 -26.68 -0.97
N GLU A 155 -11.45 -26.44 -0.91
CA GLU A 155 -10.47 -26.77 -1.97
C GLU A 155 -10.85 -26.26 -3.38
N GLY A 156 -11.46 -25.08 -3.47
CA GLY A 156 -11.89 -24.47 -4.73
C GLY A 156 -13.32 -24.83 -5.17
N LEU A 157 -14.13 -25.44 -4.32
CA LEU A 157 -15.58 -25.64 -4.53
C LEU A 157 -16.40 -24.54 -3.89
N PHE A 158 -17.51 -24.18 -4.54
CA PHE A 158 -18.57 -23.42 -3.89
C PHE A 158 -19.91 -23.91 -4.42
N ALA A 159 -20.82 -24.30 -3.52
CA ALA A 159 -22.14 -24.84 -3.87
C ALA A 159 -22.06 -25.91 -4.98
N ASP A 160 -21.21 -26.93 -4.77
CA ASP A 160 -20.91 -28.03 -5.72
C ASP A 160 -20.28 -27.62 -7.05
N ARG A 161 -20.01 -26.33 -7.26
CA ARG A 161 -19.33 -25.81 -8.45
C ARG A 161 -17.83 -25.73 -8.24
N ARG A 162 -17.06 -26.30 -9.16
CA ARG A 162 -15.60 -26.13 -9.24
C ARG A 162 -15.25 -24.73 -9.75
N ILE A 163 -14.80 -23.86 -8.84
CA ILE A 163 -14.37 -22.49 -9.17
C ILE A 163 -12.90 -22.49 -9.56
N LEU A 164 -12.06 -23.10 -8.74
CA LEU A 164 -10.63 -23.26 -9.00
C LEU A 164 -10.29 -24.73 -9.30
N PRO A 165 -9.42 -25.03 -10.28
CA PRO A 165 -8.99 -26.41 -10.54
C PRO A 165 -8.45 -27.11 -9.28
N LYS A 166 -8.63 -28.43 -9.20
CA LYS A 166 -8.10 -29.24 -8.09
C LYS A 166 -6.59 -29.01 -7.94
N GLY A 167 -6.11 -28.85 -6.69
CA GLY A 167 -4.70 -28.55 -6.38
C GLY A 167 -4.32 -27.07 -6.47
N SER A 168 -5.23 -26.20 -6.94
CA SER A 168 -4.94 -24.76 -7.01
C SER A 168 -4.76 -24.14 -5.64
N ILE A 169 -5.59 -24.49 -4.66
CA ILE A 169 -5.48 -23.97 -3.29
C ILE A 169 -4.11 -24.32 -2.71
N GLU A 170 -3.71 -25.58 -2.78
CA GLU A 170 -2.38 -26.05 -2.35
C GLU A 170 -1.25 -25.26 -3.03
N THR A 171 -1.34 -25.07 -4.35
CA THR A 171 -0.35 -24.28 -5.11
C THR A 171 -0.31 -22.82 -4.66
N LEU A 172 -1.47 -22.20 -4.45
CA LEU A 172 -1.61 -20.79 -4.07
C LEU A 172 -1.17 -20.53 -2.63
N THR A 173 -1.32 -21.50 -1.73
CA THR A 173 -0.91 -21.44 -0.32
C THR A 173 0.42 -22.16 -0.05
N SER A 174 1.18 -22.53 -1.07
CA SER A 174 2.53 -23.09 -0.89
C SER A 174 3.53 -21.97 -0.59
N PRO A 175 4.35 -22.06 0.48
CA PRO A 175 5.37 -21.07 0.80
C PRO A 175 6.30 -20.77 -0.39
N GLN A 176 6.49 -19.49 -0.75
CA GLN A 176 7.35 -19.07 -1.85
C GLN A 176 8.51 -18.16 -1.41
N THR A 177 8.25 -17.28 -0.44
CA THR A 177 9.20 -16.27 0.04
C THR A 177 9.23 -16.30 1.56
N ILE A 178 10.40 -16.49 2.16
CA ILE A 178 10.53 -16.51 3.63
C ILE A 178 10.36 -15.11 4.19
N MET A 179 9.65 -15.01 5.31
CA MET A 179 9.45 -13.77 6.04
C MET A 179 10.00 -13.87 7.46
N HIS A 180 10.42 -12.74 8.02
CA HIS A 180 10.91 -12.68 9.39
C HIS A 180 9.77 -12.88 10.40
N VAL A 181 9.96 -13.79 11.35
CA VAL A 181 9.10 -13.98 12.52
C VAL A 181 9.53 -13.00 13.61
N ASN A 182 8.67 -12.02 13.92
CA ASN A 182 8.99 -11.00 14.92
C ASN A 182 8.88 -11.54 16.36
N GLY A 183 9.35 -10.75 17.34
CA GLY A 183 9.37 -11.16 18.74
C GLY A 183 7.99 -11.45 19.34
N PHE A 184 6.95 -10.74 18.89
CA PHE A 184 5.57 -10.99 19.32
C PHE A 184 5.05 -12.31 18.75
N GLU A 185 5.27 -12.57 17.46
CA GLU A 185 4.91 -13.84 16.79
C GLU A 185 5.64 -15.03 17.42
N ARG A 186 6.95 -14.92 17.66
CA ARG A 186 7.71 -15.95 18.39
C ARG A 186 7.15 -16.20 19.78
N ALA A 187 6.76 -15.13 20.49
CA ALA A 187 6.14 -15.27 21.79
C ALA A 187 4.79 -15.99 21.72
N LEU A 188 4.10 -16.01 20.57
CA LEU A 188 2.87 -16.79 20.35
C LEU A 188 3.13 -18.23 19.92
N GLY A 189 4.39 -18.65 19.80
CA GLY A 189 4.76 -19.99 19.34
C GLY A 189 4.79 -20.13 17.82
N THR A 190 4.81 -19.03 17.05
CA THR A 190 5.05 -19.10 15.62
C THR A 190 6.51 -19.43 15.34
N HIS A 191 6.75 -20.48 14.54
CA HIS A 191 8.06 -20.99 14.18
C HIS A 191 8.52 -20.53 12.79
N PHE A 192 7.60 -20.40 11.83
CA PHE A 192 7.87 -19.95 10.49
C PHE A 192 6.85 -18.92 10.02
N LYS A 193 7.29 -18.09 9.09
CA LYS A 193 6.43 -17.16 8.35
C LYS A 193 6.91 -17.09 6.91
N ALA A 194 5.98 -17.08 5.99
CA ALA A 194 6.27 -16.99 4.57
C ALA A 194 5.19 -16.21 3.85
N TYR A 195 5.47 -15.85 2.60
CA TYR A 195 4.49 -15.35 1.66
C TYR A 195 4.34 -16.36 0.53
N ALA A 196 3.10 -16.64 0.14
CA ALA A 196 2.69 -17.54 -0.93
C ALA A 196 2.25 -16.73 -2.16
N LEU A 197 1.36 -17.27 -2.99
CA LEU A 197 0.80 -16.50 -4.10
C LEU A 197 -0.38 -15.66 -3.59
N GLY A 198 -0.07 -14.45 -3.12
CA GLY A 198 -1.07 -13.50 -2.59
C GLY A 198 -1.53 -13.75 -1.15
N TRP A 199 -0.79 -14.54 -0.38
CA TRP A 199 -1.13 -14.87 1.00
C TRP A 199 0.08 -14.84 1.91
N ARG A 200 -0.07 -14.30 3.12
CA ARG A 200 0.87 -14.57 4.21
C ARG A 200 0.52 -15.91 4.85
N LEU A 201 1.56 -16.65 5.19
CA LEU A 201 1.49 -17.94 5.86
C LEU A 201 2.28 -17.85 7.16
N PHE A 202 1.75 -18.44 8.22
CA PHE A 202 2.50 -18.68 9.44
C PHE A 202 1.88 -19.86 10.20
N ASP A 203 2.64 -20.48 11.09
CA ASP A 203 2.09 -21.45 12.02
C ASP A 203 1.62 -20.80 13.32
N LEU A 204 0.53 -21.34 13.85
CA LEU A 204 0.03 -21.02 15.17
C LEU A 204 -0.66 -22.26 15.75
N ALA A 205 -0.30 -22.60 16.99
CA ALA A 205 -0.84 -23.78 17.68
C ALA A 205 -0.76 -25.07 16.83
N GLY A 206 0.36 -25.24 16.11
CA GLY A 206 0.62 -26.42 15.28
C GLY A 206 -0.17 -26.49 13.97
N LYS A 207 -0.90 -25.43 13.60
CA LYS A 207 -1.70 -25.37 12.37
C LYS A 207 -1.22 -24.26 11.44
N MET A 208 -1.39 -24.45 10.15
CA MET A 208 -1.13 -23.41 9.15
C MET A 208 -2.24 -22.35 9.17
N VAL A 209 -1.84 -21.10 9.31
CA VAL A 209 -2.70 -19.92 9.15
C VAL A 209 -2.35 -19.24 7.83
N VAL A 210 -3.39 -18.99 7.02
CA VAL A 210 -3.30 -18.27 5.75
C VAL A 210 -4.02 -16.94 5.91
N GLU A 211 -3.37 -15.81 5.63
CA GLU A 211 -4.00 -14.50 5.83
C GLU A 211 -3.59 -13.43 4.83
N HIS A 212 -4.47 -12.44 4.68
CA HIS A 212 -4.14 -11.20 3.99
C HIS A 212 -4.83 -10.02 4.68
N ASP A 213 -4.13 -8.88 4.70
CA ASP A 213 -4.66 -7.61 5.17
C ASP A 213 -4.87 -6.67 4.01
N GLY A 214 -5.82 -5.76 4.15
CA GLY A 214 -5.97 -4.62 3.27
C GLY A 214 -5.91 -3.34 4.09
N GLY A 215 -5.23 -2.33 3.56
CA GLY A 215 -5.20 -1.00 4.14
C GLY A 215 -5.31 0.03 3.04
N MET A 216 -6.29 0.91 3.17
CA MET A 216 -6.51 2.05 2.29
C MET A 216 -6.96 3.25 3.14
N PRO A 217 -6.81 4.49 2.66
CA PRO A 217 -7.33 5.66 3.36
C PRO A 217 -8.81 5.45 3.75
N GLY A 218 -9.03 5.28 5.05
CA GLY A 218 -10.34 5.06 5.67
C GLY A 218 -10.90 3.63 5.63
N TYR A 219 -10.11 2.62 5.25
CA TYR A 219 -10.51 1.20 5.35
C TYR A 219 -9.37 0.32 5.83
N ILE A 220 -9.68 -0.63 6.72
CA ILE A 220 -8.80 -1.76 7.07
C ILE A 220 -9.60 -3.05 6.96
N SER A 221 -9.07 -4.03 6.23
CA SER A 221 -9.64 -5.37 6.10
C SER A 221 -8.64 -6.43 6.55
N LYS A 222 -9.17 -7.55 7.01
CA LYS A 222 -8.38 -8.72 7.40
C LYS A 222 -9.17 -9.98 7.09
N VAL A 223 -8.58 -10.89 6.33
CA VAL A 223 -9.08 -12.24 6.12
C VAL A 223 -8.06 -13.23 6.63
N THR A 224 -8.52 -14.20 7.41
CA THR A 224 -7.69 -15.28 7.97
C THR A 224 -8.41 -16.61 7.76
N LEU A 225 -7.66 -17.61 7.30
CA LEU A 225 -8.12 -18.98 7.09
C LEU A 225 -7.23 -19.91 7.92
N VAL A 226 -7.85 -20.92 8.53
CA VAL A 226 -7.15 -22.07 9.12
C VAL A 226 -7.78 -23.33 8.52
N PRO A 227 -7.27 -23.80 7.36
CA PRO A 227 -7.90 -24.90 6.61
C PRO A 227 -8.10 -26.16 7.46
N GLU A 228 -7.09 -26.54 8.25
CA GLU A 228 -7.13 -27.72 9.13
C GLU A 228 -8.17 -27.61 10.26
N ALA A 229 -8.70 -26.41 10.52
CA ALA A 229 -9.77 -26.18 11.48
C ALA A 229 -11.12 -25.86 10.83
N GLY A 230 -11.21 -25.84 9.48
CA GLY A 230 -12.39 -25.39 8.77
C GLY A 230 -12.81 -23.96 9.13
N LEU A 231 -11.85 -23.10 9.52
CA LEU A 231 -12.13 -21.77 10.06
C LEU A 231 -11.79 -20.69 9.03
N GLY A 232 -12.74 -19.77 8.83
CA GLY A 232 -12.53 -18.51 8.12
C GLY A 232 -12.95 -17.33 9.00
N ILE A 233 -12.15 -16.27 8.99
CA ILE A 233 -12.39 -15.04 9.75
C ILE A 233 -12.33 -13.87 8.76
N ILE A 234 -13.37 -13.04 8.75
CA ILE A 234 -13.46 -11.82 7.94
C ILE A 234 -13.70 -10.66 8.90
N ILE A 235 -12.83 -9.65 8.88
CA ILE A 235 -12.97 -8.43 9.69
C ILE A 235 -12.80 -7.24 8.76
N LEU A 236 -13.85 -6.42 8.64
CA LEU A 236 -13.85 -5.19 7.84
C LEU A 236 -14.08 -3.99 8.77
N ASN A 237 -13.28 -2.95 8.59
CA ASN A 237 -13.33 -1.69 9.33
C ASN A 237 -13.31 -0.51 8.35
N ASN A 238 -14.18 0.47 8.53
CA ASN A 238 -14.25 1.70 7.73
C ASN A 238 -13.54 2.89 8.42
N GLY A 239 -12.43 2.58 9.09
CA GLY A 239 -11.46 3.52 9.63
C GLY A 239 -10.05 2.94 9.57
N MET A 240 -9.06 3.68 10.10
CA MET A 240 -7.63 3.36 9.97
C MET A 240 -7.03 2.49 11.10
N ASP A 241 -7.87 1.86 11.93
CA ASP A 241 -7.37 1.14 13.12
C ASP A 241 -7.11 -0.34 12.84
N PHE A 242 -5.86 -0.68 12.54
CA PHE A 242 -5.42 -2.05 12.32
C PHE A 242 -5.25 -2.87 13.61
N PHE A 243 -5.17 -2.22 14.78
CA PHE A 243 -4.98 -2.91 16.05
C PHE A 243 -6.25 -3.67 16.43
N VAL A 244 -7.43 -3.10 16.19
CA VAL A 244 -8.72 -3.77 16.45
C VAL A 244 -8.84 -5.06 15.64
N ASN A 245 -8.57 -5.02 14.32
CA ASN A 245 -8.64 -6.19 13.46
C ASN A 245 -7.68 -7.29 13.95
N SER A 246 -6.46 -6.92 14.34
CA SER A 246 -5.47 -7.87 14.83
C SER A 246 -5.83 -8.48 16.18
N ALA A 247 -6.40 -7.67 17.09
CA ALA A 247 -6.86 -8.11 18.40
C ALA A 247 -8.00 -9.12 18.27
N LEU A 248 -9.02 -8.79 17.46
CA LEU A 248 -10.16 -9.66 17.19
C LEU A 248 -9.72 -10.97 16.51
N ARG A 249 -8.83 -10.90 15.50
CA ARG A 249 -8.30 -12.11 14.85
C ARG A 249 -7.66 -13.05 15.88
N TYR A 250 -6.73 -12.56 16.69
CA TYR A 250 -6.04 -13.45 17.63
C TYR A 250 -6.94 -13.95 18.76
N GLU A 251 -7.90 -13.13 19.21
CA GLU A 251 -8.90 -13.56 20.19
C GLU A 251 -9.76 -14.71 19.64
N ILE A 252 -10.22 -14.60 18.38
CA ILE A 252 -10.98 -15.67 17.72
C ILE A 252 -10.12 -16.92 17.52
N LEU A 253 -8.90 -16.77 16.99
CA LEU A 253 -7.97 -17.89 16.78
C LEU A 253 -7.70 -18.63 18.10
N GLN A 254 -7.44 -17.90 19.18
CA GLN A 254 -7.21 -18.48 20.49
C GLN A 254 -8.40 -19.32 20.97
N ARG A 255 -9.62 -18.82 20.82
CA ARG A 255 -10.84 -19.50 21.25
C ARG A 255 -11.11 -20.77 20.44
N VAL A 256 -10.85 -20.73 19.14
CA VAL A 256 -11.14 -21.86 18.23
C VAL A 256 -10.03 -22.91 18.24
N LEU A 257 -8.77 -22.50 18.26
CA LEU A 257 -7.63 -23.43 18.21
C LEU A 257 -7.33 -24.04 19.58
N GLY A 258 -7.77 -23.40 20.66
CA GLY A 258 -7.39 -23.76 22.01
C GLY A 258 -5.96 -23.32 22.32
N THR A 259 -5.72 -22.94 23.56
CA THR A 259 -4.38 -22.63 24.07
C THR A 259 -4.27 -23.07 25.51
N ASP A 260 -3.11 -23.59 25.89
CA ASP A 260 -2.81 -23.96 27.27
C ASP A 260 -2.68 -22.72 28.18
N ALA A 261 -2.38 -21.56 27.61
CA ALA A 261 -2.21 -20.29 28.31
C ALA A 261 -2.94 -19.15 27.58
N PRO A 262 -4.22 -18.89 27.91
CA PRO A 262 -4.99 -17.79 27.33
C PRO A 262 -4.34 -16.44 27.58
N ARG A 263 -4.31 -15.60 26.54
CA ARG A 263 -3.81 -14.23 26.56
C ARG A 263 -4.94 -13.23 26.39
N ASP A 264 -4.79 -12.09 27.06
CA ASP A 264 -5.62 -10.91 26.85
C ASP A 264 -5.16 -10.16 25.59
N PHE A 265 -5.57 -10.64 24.42
CA PHE A 265 -5.22 -9.99 23.15
C PHE A 265 -5.85 -8.60 23.03
N ILE A 266 -7.08 -8.42 23.51
CA ILE A 266 -7.77 -7.13 23.48
C ILE A 266 -6.98 -6.07 24.24
N GLY A 267 -6.65 -6.33 25.51
CA GLY A 267 -5.87 -5.39 26.32
C GLY A 267 -4.42 -5.23 25.84
N GLN A 268 -3.81 -6.29 25.29
CA GLN A 268 -2.47 -6.19 24.70
C GLN A 268 -2.44 -5.28 23.48
N TYR A 269 -3.36 -5.44 22.54
CA TYR A 269 -3.45 -4.59 21.37
C TYR A 269 -3.89 -3.17 21.71
N ALA A 270 -4.73 -2.98 22.75
CA ALA A 270 -5.03 -1.65 23.27
C ALA A 270 -3.76 -0.92 23.79
N ARG A 271 -2.86 -1.64 24.46
CA ARG A 271 -1.55 -1.10 24.87
C ARG A 271 -0.66 -0.80 23.68
N PHE A 272 -0.61 -1.69 22.68
CA PHE A 272 0.15 -1.43 21.44
C PHE A 272 -0.33 -0.20 20.71
N ARG A 273 -1.65 -0.04 20.57
CA ARG A 273 -2.28 1.14 19.99
C ARG A 273 -1.90 2.41 20.74
N LYS A 274 -2.03 2.42 22.08
CA LYS A 274 -1.64 3.56 22.91
C LYS A 274 -0.17 3.95 22.70
N ASN A 275 0.73 2.96 22.73
CA ASN A 275 2.16 3.19 22.54
C ASN A 275 2.48 3.68 21.13
N TYR A 276 1.79 3.17 20.10
CA TYR A 276 1.93 3.64 18.72
C TYR A 276 1.53 5.11 18.58
N LEU A 277 0.35 5.50 19.09
CA LEU A 277 -0.11 6.88 19.05
C LEU A 277 0.81 7.83 19.83
N GLN A 278 1.30 7.39 20.99
CA GLN A 278 2.28 8.16 21.76
C GLN A 278 3.57 8.37 20.97
N ARG A 279 4.14 7.31 20.37
CA ARG A 279 5.36 7.43 19.55
C ARG A 279 5.16 8.33 18.34
N LYS A 280 4.00 8.25 17.67
CA LYS A 280 3.67 9.12 16.53
C LYS A 280 3.65 10.59 16.95
N ALA A 281 2.99 10.90 18.08
CA ALA A 281 2.95 12.25 18.63
C ALA A 281 4.35 12.76 19.08
N GLU A 282 5.14 11.90 19.71
CA GLU A 282 6.53 12.22 20.09
C GLU A 282 7.42 12.49 18.87
N GLN A 283 7.27 11.70 17.80
CA GLN A 283 8.00 11.90 16.55
C GLN A 283 7.61 13.22 15.90
N GLU A 284 6.31 13.53 15.81
CA GLU A 284 5.83 14.80 15.28
C GLU A 284 6.35 15.99 16.09
N ALA A 285 6.28 15.93 17.43
CA ALA A 285 6.82 16.96 18.31
C ALA A 285 8.33 17.15 18.13
N ARG A 286 9.10 16.05 17.99
CA ARG A 286 10.54 16.12 17.70
C ARG A 286 10.83 16.76 16.35
N ARG A 287 10.04 16.46 15.31
CA ARG A 287 10.18 17.10 13.99
C ARG A 287 9.91 18.60 14.08
N LEU A 288 8.85 19.01 14.75
CA LEU A 288 8.55 20.43 14.97
C LEU A 288 9.68 21.14 15.74
N ALA A 289 10.20 20.50 16.80
CA ALA A 289 11.30 21.04 17.61
C ALA A 289 12.66 21.05 16.90
N SER A 290 12.82 20.33 15.79
CA SER A 290 14.06 20.34 14.99
C SER A 290 14.27 21.62 14.18
N ARG A 291 13.26 22.48 14.10
CA ARG A 291 13.34 23.78 13.43
C ARG A 291 14.40 24.66 14.07
N VAL A 292 15.22 25.31 13.24
CA VAL A 292 16.17 26.33 13.70
C VAL A 292 15.59 27.71 13.40
N GLU A 293 15.18 28.42 14.46
CA GLU A 293 14.59 29.75 14.36
C GLU A 293 15.62 30.83 13.98
N GLY A 294 15.14 31.97 13.50
CA GLY A 294 15.99 33.13 13.14
C GLY A 294 16.81 32.96 11.86
N THR A 295 16.67 31.83 11.16
CA THR A 295 17.28 31.61 9.85
C THR A 295 16.46 32.24 8.74
N HIS A 296 17.05 32.37 7.55
CA HIS A 296 16.40 32.88 6.34
C HIS A 296 16.86 32.07 5.12
N PRO A 297 16.04 32.00 4.06
CA PRO A 297 16.48 31.45 2.78
C PRO A 297 17.71 32.18 2.26
N SER A 298 18.64 31.43 1.67
CA SER A 298 19.86 32.02 1.08
C SER A 298 19.61 32.81 -0.21
N LEU A 299 18.42 32.65 -0.82
CA LEU A 299 17.98 33.32 -2.03
C LEU A 299 16.55 33.87 -1.85
N PRO A 300 16.16 34.91 -2.60
CA PRO A 300 14.78 35.38 -2.62
C PRO A 300 13.81 34.32 -3.14
N ASP A 301 12.52 34.45 -2.78
CA ASP A 301 11.49 33.44 -3.06
C ASP A 301 11.37 33.07 -4.54
N ASP A 302 11.51 34.04 -5.44
CA ASP A 302 11.42 33.87 -6.89
C ASP A 302 12.53 32.97 -7.46
N ALA A 303 13.71 32.94 -6.83
CA ALA A 303 14.82 32.10 -7.28
C ALA A 303 14.52 30.60 -7.18
N TRP A 304 13.67 30.19 -6.23
CA TRP A 304 13.27 28.80 -6.02
C TRP A 304 12.20 28.33 -7.02
N THR A 305 11.54 29.25 -7.73
CA THR A 305 10.52 28.91 -8.72
C THR A 305 11.11 28.16 -9.92
N GLY A 306 10.30 27.32 -10.55
CA GLY A 306 10.70 26.56 -11.74
C GLY A 306 10.06 25.18 -11.81
N VAL A 307 10.47 24.43 -12.82
CA VAL A 307 10.08 23.03 -12.99
C VAL A 307 11.23 22.15 -12.53
N TYR A 308 10.90 21.17 -11.71
CA TYR A 308 11.82 20.17 -11.23
C TYR A 308 11.30 18.78 -11.63
N GLU A 309 12.19 17.81 -11.84
CA GLU A 309 11.82 16.48 -12.28
C GLU A 309 12.59 15.41 -11.52
N ASP A 310 11.84 14.45 -10.96
CA ASP A 310 12.38 13.19 -10.48
C ASP A 310 12.24 12.12 -11.58
N GLN A 311 13.27 11.29 -11.72
CA GLN A 311 13.40 10.34 -12.83
C GLN A 311 12.25 9.33 -12.89
N TRP A 312 11.75 8.86 -11.74
CA TRP A 312 10.71 7.85 -11.70
C TRP A 312 9.34 8.47 -11.43
N TYR A 313 9.22 9.44 -10.53
CA TYR A 313 7.94 10.06 -10.18
C TYR A 313 7.43 11.04 -11.23
N GLY A 314 8.31 11.89 -11.79
CA GLY A 314 7.96 12.92 -12.77
C GLY A 314 8.11 14.34 -12.24
N LYS A 315 7.31 15.28 -12.77
CA LYS A 315 7.52 16.71 -12.53
C LYS A 315 6.93 17.20 -11.21
N ALA A 316 7.63 18.16 -10.62
CA ALA A 316 7.15 19.02 -9.56
C ALA A 316 7.36 20.50 -9.95
N ILE A 317 6.39 21.34 -9.62
CA ILE A 317 6.37 22.75 -9.97
C ILE A 317 6.42 23.56 -8.68
N VAL A 318 7.43 24.42 -8.56
CA VAL A 318 7.48 25.47 -7.54
C VAL A 318 7.00 26.75 -8.19
N GLY A 319 5.76 27.13 -7.88
CA GLY A 319 5.13 28.33 -8.41
C GLY A 319 4.96 29.42 -7.35
N GLN A 320 4.62 30.63 -7.81
CA GLN A 320 4.33 31.76 -6.94
C GLN A 320 2.88 32.23 -7.14
N LYS A 321 2.17 32.48 -6.04
CA LYS A 321 0.83 33.08 -6.05
C LYS A 321 0.92 34.59 -6.23
N LYS A 322 -0.22 35.23 -6.50
CA LYS A 322 -0.33 36.69 -6.66
C LYS A 322 0.14 37.50 -5.45
N ASP A 323 0.09 36.91 -4.26
CA ASP A 323 0.54 37.52 -3.00
C ASP A 323 2.04 37.30 -2.73
N GLY A 324 2.77 36.68 -3.67
CA GLY A 324 4.19 36.37 -3.53
C GLY A 324 4.48 35.04 -2.81
N SER A 325 3.49 34.36 -2.23
CA SER A 325 3.71 33.09 -1.53
C SER A 325 4.01 31.93 -2.48
N LEU A 326 4.92 31.05 -2.08
CA LEU A 326 5.31 29.87 -2.85
C LEU A 326 4.32 28.72 -2.69
N VAL A 327 4.20 27.92 -3.74
CA VAL A 327 3.37 26.70 -3.78
C VAL A 327 4.20 25.59 -4.44
N LEU A 328 4.20 24.42 -3.82
CA LEU A 328 4.74 23.21 -4.44
C LEU A 328 3.58 22.35 -4.96
N THR A 329 3.69 21.91 -6.20
CA THR A 329 2.76 20.99 -6.85
C THR A 329 3.52 19.81 -7.42
N PHE A 330 3.19 18.60 -7.00
CA PHE A 330 3.62 17.38 -7.70
C PHE A 330 2.63 17.13 -8.83
N GLU A 331 3.05 17.42 -10.07
CA GLU A 331 2.17 17.47 -11.25
C GLU A 331 1.34 16.19 -11.48
N PRO A 332 1.90 14.97 -11.30
CA PRO A 332 1.15 13.74 -11.53
C PRO A 332 -0.08 13.62 -10.63
N ALA A 333 0.03 14.09 -9.38
CA ALA A 333 -1.00 14.05 -8.35
C ALA A 333 -1.47 15.46 -7.92
N ALA A 334 -1.47 16.42 -8.85
CA ALA A 334 -1.65 17.85 -8.55
C ALA A 334 -2.94 18.20 -7.77
N GLU A 335 -3.99 17.37 -7.86
CA GLU A 335 -5.23 17.59 -7.11
C GLU A 335 -4.98 17.61 -5.60
N VAL A 336 -4.18 16.67 -5.11
CA VAL A 336 -3.95 16.43 -3.67
C VAL A 336 -2.52 16.76 -3.23
N PHE A 337 -1.51 16.56 -4.09
CA PHE A 337 -0.12 16.90 -3.81
C PHE A 337 0.21 18.31 -4.29
N THR A 338 -0.63 19.25 -3.86
CA THR A 338 -0.40 20.70 -3.99
C THR A 338 -0.52 21.33 -2.62
N GLY A 339 0.49 22.09 -2.19
CA GLY A 339 0.53 22.69 -0.86
C GLY A 339 1.27 24.03 -0.82
N PRO A 340 0.96 24.91 0.14
CA PRO A 340 1.79 26.09 0.39
C PRO A 340 3.21 25.65 0.76
N LEU A 341 4.20 26.35 0.23
CA LEU A 341 5.61 26.12 0.52
C LEU A 341 6.11 27.28 1.40
N THR A 342 6.32 27.01 2.67
CA THR A 342 6.61 28.04 3.70
C THR A 342 7.99 27.85 4.28
N HIS A 343 8.73 28.93 4.51
CA HIS A 343 10.10 28.82 5.04
C HIS A 343 10.12 28.10 6.41
N TRP A 344 10.91 27.04 6.52
CA TRP A 344 11.11 26.29 7.74
C TRP A 344 12.39 26.76 8.43
N HIS A 345 13.55 26.48 7.84
CA HIS A 345 14.85 26.99 8.26
C HIS A 345 15.87 26.86 7.12
N TYR A 346 16.83 27.78 7.01
CA TYR A 346 17.83 27.79 5.94
C TYR A 346 17.17 27.67 4.54
N ASN A 347 17.59 26.71 3.72
CA ASN A 347 16.99 26.42 2.41
C ASN A 347 15.92 25.31 2.47
N THR A 348 15.39 25.04 3.65
CA THR A 348 14.32 24.06 3.85
C THR A 348 12.99 24.77 4.04
N PHE A 349 11.97 24.27 3.37
CA PHE A 349 10.61 24.76 3.39
C PHE A 349 9.65 23.66 3.83
N ARG A 350 8.66 24.01 4.63
CA ARG A 350 7.54 23.14 4.97
C ARG A 350 6.53 23.16 3.84
N VAL A 351 6.06 21.98 3.46
CA VAL A 351 4.90 21.79 2.58
C VAL A 351 3.80 21.03 3.30
N ASP A 352 2.57 21.53 3.18
CA ASP A 352 1.36 20.85 3.66
C ASP A 352 0.50 20.50 2.44
N PHE A 353 0.60 19.26 1.97
CA PHE A 353 -0.24 18.79 0.87
C PHE A 353 -1.72 18.72 1.28
N ARG A 354 -2.63 18.80 0.31
CA ARG A 354 -4.08 18.72 0.54
C ARG A 354 -4.54 17.32 0.90
N ASP A 355 -3.72 16.29 0.70
CA ASP A 355 -4.06 14.92 1.06
C ASP A 355 -4.17 14.78 2.59
N PRO A 356 -5.36 14.49 3.14
CA PRO A 356 -5.54 14.33 4.58
C PRO A 356 -4.85 13.10 5.15
N PHE A 357 -4.36 12.18 4.30
CA PHE A 357 -3.61 11.01 4.71
C PHE A 357 -2.15 11.31 5.05
N LEU A 358 -1.61 12.43 4.54
CA LEU A 358 -0.21 12.80 4.71
C LEU A 358 0.01 13.77 5.86
N THR A 359 1.20 13.71 6.45
CA THR A 359 1.71 14.75 7.35
C THR A 359 2.43 15.83 6.55
N PHE A 360 2.93 16.86 7.24
CA PHE A 360 3.74 17.89 6.59
C PHE A 360 5.08 17.32 6.11
N GLY A 361 5.50 17.76 4.93
CA GLY A 361 6.81 17.49 4.34
C GLY A 361 7.80 18.63 4.61
N LEU A 362 9.09 18.29 4.60
CA LEU A 362 10.19 19.25 4.61
C LEU A 362 10.97 19.14 3.30
N VAL A 363 10.87 20.17 2.48
CA VAL A 363 11.51 20.29 1.16
C VAL A 363 12.83 21.01 1.35
N ASN A 364 13.95 20.33 1.10
CA ASN A 364 15.29 20.89 1.22
C ASN A 364 15.86 21.19 -0.17
N PHE A 365 16.06 22.47 -0.50
CA PHE A 365 16.63 22.87 -1.78
C PHE A 365 18.15 22.77 -1.81
N GLU A 366 18.66 22.31 -2.95
CA GLU A 366 20.07 22.18 -3.24
C GLU A 366 20.56 23.34 -4.11
N LEU A 367 21.73 23.88 -3.78
CA LEU A 367 22.41 24.89 -4.58
C LEU A 367 23.70 24.31 -5.18
N ASP A 368 24.07 24.77 -6.37
CA ASP A 368 25.41 24.53 -6.92
C ASP A 368 26.49 25.42 -6.27
N ALA A 369 27.74 25.26 -6.71
CA ALA A 369 28.89 26.04 -6.24
C ALA A 369 28.78 27.55 -6.56
N TYR A 370 27.84 27.96 -7.42
CA TYR A 370 27.59 29.35 -7.81
C TYR A 370 26.33 29.92 -7.13
N GLY A 371 25.70 29.16 -6.23
CA GLY A 371 24.50 29.57 -5.50
C GLY A 371 23.21 29.49 -6.32
N LYS A 372 23.17 28.69 -7.40
CA LYS A 372 21.94 28.48 -8.19
C LYS A 372 21.19 27.24 -7.74
N PRO A 373 19.84 27.27 -7.64
CA PRO A 373 19.04 26.08 -7.35
C PRO A 373 19.20 25.00 -8.42
N VAL A 374 19.54 23.79 -8.00
CA VAL A 374 19.71 22.63 -8.90
C VAL A 374 18.73 21.49 -8.62
N GLY A 375 18.02 21.54 -7.51
CA GLY A 375 17.09 20.49 -7.14
C GLY A 375 16.55 20.63 -5.73
N PHE A 376 15.74 19.66 -5.32
CA PHE A 376 15.34 19.47 -3.94
C PHE A 376 15.08 18.00 -3.63
N THR A 377 15.17 17.68 -2.34
CA THR A 377 14.64 16.44 -1.74
C THR A 377 13.48 16.77 -0.82
N ILE A 378 12.68 15.77 -0.47
CA ILE A 378 11.54 15.93 0.45
C ILE A 378 11.58 14.87 1.55
N ASP A 379 11.61 15.32 2.81
CA ASP A 379 11.35 14.49 3.99
C ASP A 379 9.87 14.56 4.35
N LEU A 380 9.09 13.60 3.89
CA LEU A 380 7.68 13.42 4.25
C LEU A 380 7.50 11.97 4.75
N PRO A 381 7.50 11.75 6.08
CA PRO A 381 7.32 10.45 6.68
C PRO A 381 5.95 9.85 6.32
N SER A 382 6.00 8.64 5.79
CA SER A 382 4.84 7.80 5.53
C SER A 382 5.24 6.35 5.71
N ASP A 383 4.33 5.55 6.26
CA ASP A 383 4.52 4.10 6.36
C ASP A 383 4.39 3.41 4.98
N ASP A 384 3.70 4.07 4.04
CA ASP A 384 3.29 3.49 2.74
C ASP A 384 3.96 4.17 1.53
N PHE A 385 4.41 5.42 1.65
CA PHE A 385 4.89 6.21 0.51
C PHE A 385 6.30 6.76 0.72
N HIS A 386 7.25 6.31 -0.11
CA HIS A 386 8.68 6.65 0.01
C HIS A 386 9.04 7.99 -0.64
N PHE A 387 8.58 9.09 -0.05
CA PHE A 387 8.93 10.45 -0.52
C PHE A 387 10.44 10.76 -0.39
N ASP A 388 11.12 10.14 0.58
CA ASP A 388 12.56 10.27 0.82
C ASP A 388 13.41 9.70 -0.33
N LYS A 389 12.80 8.92 -1.22
CA LYS A 389 13.43 8.33 -2.41
C LYS A 389 13.26 9.19 -3.66
N LEU A 390 12.62 10.34 -3.54
CA LEU A 390 12.46 11.30 -4.62
C LEU A 390 13.61 12.30 -4.63
N HIS A 391 14.20 12.47 -5.81
CA HIS A 391 15.23 13.46 -6.07
C HIS A 391 14.86 14.32 -7.27
N PHE A 392 14.30 15.50 -7.00
CA PHE A 392 13.86 16.41 -8.05
C PHE A 392 15.03 17.29 -8.50
N ARG A 393 15.41 17.20 -9.79
CA ARG A 393 16.41 18.08 -10.41
C ARG A 393 15.72 19.23 -11.14
N LYS A 394 16.24 20.45 -11.04
CA LYS A 394 15.70 21.60 -11.76
C LYS A 394 15.92 21.42 -13.27
N VAL A 395 14.88 21.59 -14.06
CA VAL A 395 14.90 21.43 -15.52
C VAL A 395 14.49 22.69 -16.27
N GLU A 396 13.72 23.58 -15.64
CA GLU A 396 13.31 24.90 -16.19
C GLU A 396 13.38 25.99 -15.11
#